data_AF-A0A2K1X5H3-F1
#
_entry.id   AF-A0A2K1X5H3-F1
#
_cell.length_a   1.000
_cell.length_b   1.000
_cell.length_c   1.000
_cell.angle_alpha   90.00
_cell.angle_beta   90.00
_cell.angle_gamma   90.00
#
_symmetry.space_group_name_H-M   'P 1'
#
loop_
_entity.id
_entity.type
_entity.pdbx_description
1 polymer ?
#
loop_
_entity_poly.entity_id
_entity_poly.type
_entity_poly.pdbx_seq_one_letter_code
_entity_poly.pdbx_strand_id
1 'polypeptide(L)' 'MEPNDVTFTSVLQFFNHDGSVDEGLFLFKLMLKDHETIPNDDHYTCIVDLLGYAD' A
#
# COMPACT_ATOMS: atom_id res chain seq x y z
N MET A 1 16.40 1.74 10.30
CA MET A 1 15.39 2.79 10.07
C MET A 1 14.08 2.06 9.93
N GLU A 2 13.09 2.39 10.75
CA GLU A 2 11.76 1.81 10.64
C GLU A 2 10.97 2.50 9.52
N PRO A 3 10.20 1.76 8.70
CA PRO A 3 9.26 2.36 7.77
C PRO A 3 8.25 3.26 8.50
N ASN A 4 7.91 4.38 7.88
CA ASN A 4 6.87 5.29 8.36
C ASN A 4 5.77 5.42 7.28
N ASP A 5 4.73 6.20 7.58
CA ASP A 5 3.60 6.42 6.67
C ASP A 5 4.05 6.86 5.26
N VAL A 6 5.02 7.77 5.18
CA VAL A 6 5.58 8.25 3.90
C VAL A 6 6.24 7.11 3.12
N THR A 7 6.93 6.21 3.82
CA THR A 7 7.57 5.03 3.21
C THR A 7 6.52 4.10 2.62
N PHE A 8 5.48 3.75 3.38
CA PHE A 8 4.42 2.86 2.90
C PHE A 8 3.63 3.47 1.74
N THR A 9 3.25 4.74 1.85
CA THR A 9 2.53 5.46 0.79
C THR A 9 3.34 5.46 -0.51
N SER A 10 4.64 5.76 -0.44
CA SER A 10 5.50 5.81 -1.62
C SER A 10 5.61 4.46 -2.33
N VAL A 11 5.71 3.37 -1.57
CA VAL A 11 5.80 2.02 -2.14
C VAL A 11 4.44 1.53 -2.66
N LEU A 12 3.33 1.86 -2.00
CA LEU A 12 1.98 1.56 -2.51
C LEU A 12 1.71 2.27 -3.85
N GLN A 13 2.08 3.55 -3.95
CA GLN A 13 1.97 4.31 -5.20
C GLN A 13 2.80 3.69 -6.34
N PHE A 14 3.98 3.16 -6.04
CA PHE A 14 4.78 2.44 -7.03
C PHE A 14 4.00 1.23 -7.60
N PHE A 15 3.34 0.44 -6.75
CA PHE A 15 2.55 -0.70 -7.22
C PHE A 15 1.30 -0.30 -8.01
N ASN A 16 0.70 0.87 -7.73
CA ASN A 16 -0.37 1.41 -8.57
C ASN A 16 0.10 1.70 -9.99
N HIS A 17 1.33 2.21 -10.17
CA HIS A 17 1.90 2.45 -11.48
C HIS A 17 2.28 1.16 -12.23
N ASP A 18 2.70 0.14 -11.50
CA ASP A 18 3.12 -1.16 -12.06
C ASP A 18 1.91 -2.08 -12.36
N GLY A 19 0.75 -1.83 -11.74
CA GLY A 19 -0.45 -2.66 -11.87
C GLY A 19 -0.38 -3.98 -11.09
N SER A 20 0.61 -4.12 -10.21
CA SER A 20 0.89 -5.34 -9.45
C SER A 20 0.03 -5.39 -8.17
N VAL A 21 -1.22 -5.83 -8.33
CA VAL A 21 -2.25 -5.85 -7.28
C VAL A 21 -1.86 -6.75 -6.10
N ASP A 22 -1.32 -7.94 -6.37
CA ASP A 22 -0.98 -8.91 -5.32
C ASP A 22 0.14 -8.39 -4.41
N GLU A 23 1.18 -7.80 -5.00
CA GLU A 23 2.32 -7.22 -4.29
C GLU A 23 1.91 -6.01 -3.45
N GLY A 24 1.08 -5.11 -4.01
CA GLY A 24 0.58 -3.95 -3.27
C GLY A 24 -0.32 -4.35 -2.09
N LEU A 25 -1.19 -5.36 -2.27
CA LEU A 25 -2.01 -5.91 -1.18
C LEU A 25 -1.17 -6.65 -0.13
N PHE A 26 -0.11 -7.34 -0.54
CA PHE A 26 0.83 -7.97 0.38
C PHE A 26 1.52 -6.91 1.26
N LEU A 27 2.03 -5.85 0.65
CA LEU A 27 2.67 -4.74 1.37
C LEU A 27 1.69 -4.09 2.36
N PHE A 28 0.45 -3.85 1.96
CA PHE A 28 -0.56 -3.28 2.85
C PHE A 28 -0.87 -4.18 4.06
N LYS A 29 -0.91 -5.50 3.86
CA LYS A 29 -1.07 -6.45 4.97
C LYS A 29 0.13 -6.47 5.90
N LEU A 30 1.35 -6.33 5.36
CA LEU A 30 2.57 -6.22 6.15
C LEU A 30 2.56 -4.97 7.03
N MET A 31 2.16 -3.82 6.45
CA MET A 31 1.98 -2.55 7.17
C MET A 31 1.03 -2.71 8.37
N LEU A 32 -0.10 -3.41 8.17
CA LEU A 32 -1.11 -3.63 9.20
C LEU A 32 -0.67 -4.58 10.32
N LYS A 33 0.01 -5.68 9.96
CA LYS A 33 0.27 -6.80 10.87
C LYS A 33 1.63 -6.73 11.55
N ASP A 34 2.66 -6.40 10.78
CA ASP A 34 4.05 -6.53 11.21
C ASP A 34 4.62 -5.19 11.66
N HIS A 35 4.12 -4.09 11.08
CA HIS A 35 4.47 -2.72 11.47
C HIS A 35 3.39 -2.03 12.31
N GLU A 36 2.28 -2.73 12.60
CA GLU A 36 1.14 -2.24 13.40
C GLU A 36 0.69 -0.80 13.03
N THR A 37 0.88 -0.43 11.76
CA THR A 37 0.69 0.94 11.29
C THR A 37 -0.77 1.14 10.98
N ILE A 38 -1.36 2.19 11.57
CA ILE A 38 -2.76 2.55 11.35
C ILE A 38 -2.87 3.23 9.97
N PRO A 39 -3.65 2.67 9.02
CA PRO A 39 -3.81 3.29 7.72
C PRO A 39 -4.48 4.66 7.83
N ASN A 40 -4.08 5.59 6.97
CA ASN A 40 -4.72 6.89 6.80
C ASN A 40 -5.40 6.95 5.43
N ASP A 41 -5.99 8.10 5.11
CA ASP A 41 -6.73 8.30 3.86
C ASP A 41 -5.86 8.08 2.61
N ASP A 42 -4.56 8.44 2.66
CA ASP A 42 -3.63 8.25 1.55
C ASP A 42 -3.36 6.75 1.30
N HIS A 43 -3.15 5.97 2.37
CA HIS A 43 -2.99 4.52 2.28
C HIS A 43 -4.23 3.86 1.66
N TYR A 44 -5.43 4.24 2.10
CA TYR A 44 -6.67 3.69 1.54
C TYR A 44 -6.91 4.11 0.09
N THR A 45 -6.60 5.36 -0.26
CA THR A 45 -6.67 5.84 -1.65
C THR A 45 -5.80 4.97 -2.56
N CYS A 46 -4.56 4.68 -2.12
CA CYS A 46 -3.68 3.81 -2.88
C CYS A 46 -4.27 2.41 -3.10
N ILE A 47 -4.92 1.82 -2.09
CA ILE A 47 -5.54 0.48 -2.22
C ILE A 47 -6.76 0.49 -3.13
N VAL A 48 -7.59 1.53 -3.06
CA VAL A 48 -8.74 1.67 -3.97
C VAL A 48 -8.25 1.79 -5.42
N ASP A 49 -7.25 2.63 -5.66
CA ASP A 49 -6.65 2.80 -6.99
C ASP A 49 -6.02 1.49 -7.49
N LEU A 50 -5.27 0.79 -6.63
CA LEU A 50 -4.66 -0.50 -6.95
C LEU A 50 -5.72 -1.52 -7.42
N LEU A 51 -6.81 -1.64 -6.67
CA LEU A 51 -7.91 -2.56 -6.99
C LEU A 51 -8.69 -2.14 -8.24
N GLY A 52 -8.62 -0.87 -8.64
CA GLY A 52 -9.17 -0.38 -9.89
C GLY A 52 -8.48 -0.94 -11.14
N TYR A 53 -7.27 -1.50 -10.99
CA TYR A 53 -6.53 -2.19 -12.06
C TYR A 53 -6.75 -3.71 -12.11
N ALA A 54 -7.55 -4.28 -11.20
CA ALA A 54 -7.87 -5.70 -11.20
C ALA A 54 -8.97 -6.00 -12.25
N ASP A 55 -8.57 -6.54 -13.40
CA ASP A 55 -9.46 -7.12 -14.43
C ASP A 55 -9.86 -8.57 -14.10
#